data_AF-A0A9E1IMQ4-F1
#
_entry.id   AF-A0A9E1IMQ4-F1
#
_cell.length_a   1.000
_cell.length_b   1.000
_cell.length_c   1.000
_cell.angle_alpha   90.00
_cell.angle_beta   90.00
_cell.angle_gamma   90.00
#
_symmetry.space_group_name_H-M   'P 1'
#
loop_
_entity.id
_entity.type
_entity.pdbx_description
1 polymer ?
#
loop_
_entity_poly.entity_id
_entity_poly.type
_entity_poly.pdbx_seq_one_letter_code
_entity_poly.pdbx_strand_id
1 'polypeptide(L)'
;MSRWFLILPLLAACQEYGYSSNLQTDVFKQQSRMSVDLLLVVDNSCSMWQEQDNLAQNFDALIDTFAAADVSWQIGVTTTDTVHEDYRGLLMSGDDEVVLTGPTGELDRVAYTRDWGFEEGVSLQVDGALLSPTKNDLFDNWCASTDEYSTESRGTPGEWNPTCNGDYAPSGTGDDNGPVAPGSGDLVISEIMAESSGLDSLCEWVELTNLTANTLDLAEIEISDLGRNSVVFPVGTTLAPFEPLVLGRSTDKAKNCDTPVDIAFAEGFTLANDLAILDSSTPDSDEAFSELVAQGTTGTGVEMGFEAARLVFEEPYYSDYNQGWLRDDANFSVLFVSDEDDQSPDAVDDYIRYFSDIKGDEAYRNPRVANISAVVGRDPPPAYGYPSCESDNGVGEYGERYLKAANQTGGLVESICAEDFAPIVTRLGLTLSGLYTDFYLSGIPDLSTLEVKLYETDEESSFVSELIRDEDFTYDVSDNKLHFDETQLPPSDYYIVAEYRQLPDSVTYDRSST
;
A
#
# COMPACT_ATOMS: atom_id res chain seq x y z
N MET A 1 -95.14 -23.51 -52.46
CA MET A 1 -95.19 -22.04 -52.30
C MET A 1 -95.00 -21.76 -50.82
N SER A 2 -93.99 -21.09 -50.26
CA SER A 2 -92.82 -20.35 -50.70
C SER A 2 -91.77 -20.53 -49.56
N ARG A 3 -90.49 -20.74 -49.89
CA ARG A 3 -89.38 -20.76 -48.92
C ARG A 3 -88.60 -19.46 -49.08
N TRP A 4 -88.47 -18.69 -48.01
CA TRP A 4 -87.54 -17.58 -47.88
C TRP A 4 -86.31 -18.08 -47.12
N PHE A 5 -85.12 -17.96 -47.70
CA PHE A 5 -83.83 -18.15 -47.02
C PHE A 5 -83.24 -16.77 -46.72
N LEU A 6 -83.03 -16.48 -45.43
CA LEU A 6 -82.30 -15.32 -44.94
C LEU A 6 -80.81 -15.68 -44.84
N ILE A 7 -79.98 -14.79 -45.36
CA ILE A 7 -78.52 -14.83 -45.33
C ILE A 7 -78.05 -14.37 -43.93
N LEU A 8 -77.22 -15.17 -43.27
CA LEU A 8 -76.50 -14.80 -42.04
C LEU A 8 -75.02 -14.50 -42.39
N PRO A 9 -74.44 -13.36 -41.97
CA PRO A 9 -73.02 -13.09 -42.19
C PRO A 9 -72.16 -13.79 -41.12
N LEU A 10 -71.00 -14.30 -41.55
CA LEU A 10 -69.91 -14.76 -40.67
C LEU A 10 -69.33 -13.57 -39.90
N LEU A 11 -69.36 -13.63 -38.57
CA LEU A 11 -68.47 -12.87 -37.69
C LEU A 11 -67.29 -13.78 -37.37
N ALA A 12 -66.13 -13.51 -37.95
CA ALA A 12 -64.87 -14.06 -37.49
C ALA A 12 -64.50 -13.33 -36.19
N ALA A 13 -64.59 -14.01 -35.06
CA ALA A 13 -64.01 -13.56 -33.81
C ALA A 13 -62.49 -13.70 -33.93
N CYS A 14 -61.78 -12.57 -33.94
CA CYS A 14 -60.35 -12.54 -33.65
C CYS A 14 -60.21 -12.73 -32.14
N GLN A 15 -59.66 -13.86 -31.70
CA GLN A 15 -59.32 -14.07 -30.31
C GLN A 15 -57.98 -13.35 -30.07
N GLU A 16 -58.02 -12.15 -29.50
CA GLU A 16 -56.84 -11.57 -28.87
C GLU A 16 -56.43 -12.49 -27.71
N TYR A 17 -55.36 -13.24 -27.90
CA TYR A 17 -54.60 -13.76 -26.76
C TYR A 17 -53.99 -12.54 -26.08
N GLY A 18 -54.66 -12.06 -25.03
CA GLY A 18 -54.09 -11.08 -24.12
C GLY A 18 -52.88 -11.72 -23.43
N TYR A 19 -51.70 -11.53 -24.00
CA TYR A 19 -50.45 -11.69 -23.26
C TYR A 19 -50.41 -10.56 -22.23
N SER A 20 -50.72 -10.87 -20.97
CA SER A 20 -50.37 -10.01 -19.85
C SER A 20 -48.84 -10.05 -19.75
N SER A 21 -48.14 -9.13 -20.41
CA SER A 21 -46.73 -8.91 -20.11
C SER A 21 -46.67 -8.31 -18.72
N ASN A 22 -46.23 -9.10 -17.74
CA ASN A 22 -46.03 -8.58 -16.39
C ASN A 22 -44.77 -7.71 -16.45
N LEU A 23 -44.93 -6.44 -16.06
CA LEU A 23 -43.80 -5.57 -15.77
C LEU A 23 -43.20 -6.07 -14.46
N GLN A 24 -41.90 -6.36 -14.48
CA GLN A 24 -41.12 -6.82 -13.35
C GLN A 24 -40.13 -5.72 -12.97
N THR A 25 -39.95 -5.52 -11.68
CA THR A 25 -38.95 -4.61 -11.11
C THR A 25 -38.16 -5.40 -10.09
N ASP A 26 -36.87 -5.58 -10.35
CA ASP A 26 -35.93 -6.15 -9.39
C ASP A 26 -35.11 -5.01 -8.79
N VAL A 27 -34.97 -5.02 -7.46
CA VAL A 27 -34.18 -4.04 -6.73
C VAL A 27 -33.06 -4.79 -6.02
N PHE A 28 -31.83 -4.44 -6.38
CA PHE A 28 -30.64 -4.94 -5.74
C PHE A 28 -30.02 -3.82 -4.92
N LYS A 29 -29.65 -4.14 -3.68
CA LYS A 29 -28.78 -3.27 -2.90
C LYS A 29 -27.36 -3.80 -3.03
N GLN A 30 -26.44 -2.96 -3.50
CA GLN A 30 -25.01 -3.27 -3.37
C GLN A 30 -24.70 -3.39 -1.88
N GLN A 31 -24.24 -4.56 -1.44
CA GLN A 31 -24.04 -4.79 -0.01
C GLN A 31 -22.97 -3.84 0.53
N SER A 32 -23.27 -3.23 1.68
CA SER A 32 -22.40 -2.29 2.37
C SER A 32 -21.14 -2.96 2.89
N ARG A 33 -20.00 -2.32 2.63
CA ARG A 33 -18.73 -2.35 3.38
C ARG A 33 -18.22 -3.73 3.79
N MET A 34 -17.42 -4.33 2.91
CA MET A 34 -16.37 -5.20 3.39
C MET A 34 -15.24 -4.32 3.89
N SER A 35 -14.82 -4.52 5.14
CA SER A 35 -13.49 -4.07 5.56
C SER A 35 -12.47 -5.01 4.92
N VAL A 36 -11.25 -4.54 4.68
CA VAL A 36 -10.18 -5.32 4.06
C VAL A 36 -8.90 -5.16 4.84
N ASP A 37 -8.27 -6.27 5.20
CA ASP A 37 -6.92 -6.28 5.75
C ASP A 37 -5.99 -6.93 4.73
N LEU A 38 -5.02 -6.16 4.23
CA LEU A 38 -4.06 -6.59 3.23
C LEU A 38 -2.67 -6.69 3.85
N LEU A 39 -2.17 -7.92 4.00
CA LEU A 39 -0.78 -8.16 4.38
C LEU A 39 0.08 -8.17 3.12
N LEU A 40 0.94 -7.17 2.96
CA LEU A 40 1.98 -7.18 1.93
C LEU A 40 3.21 -7.87 2.50
N VAL A 41 3.73 -8.83 1.75
CA VAL A 41 4.95 -9.56 2.10
C VAL A 41 5.96 -9.24 1.01
N VAL A 42 6.90 -8.36 1.34
CA VAL A 42 7.84 -7.77 0.40
C VAL A 42 9.21 -8.38 0.61
N ASP A 43 9.72 -8.97 -0.46
CA ASP A 43 11.07 -9.51 -0.48
C ASP A 43 12.11 -8.38 -0.30
N ASN A 44 13.03 -8.56 0.65
CA ASN A 44 14.08 -7.61 1.00
C ASN A 44 15.48 -8.09 0.58
N SER A 45 15.56 -8.96 -0.42
CA SER A 45 16.79 -9.39 -1.08
C SER A 45 17.44 -8.25 -1.85
N CYS A 46 18.71 -8.43 -2.21
CA CYS A 46 19.51 -7.37 -2.82
C CYS A 46 19.10 -6.98 -4.24
N SER A 47 18.31 -7.80 -4.92
CA SER A 47 17.83 -7.54 -6.29
C SER A 47 16.50 -6.79 -6.33
N MET A 48 15.79 -6.66 -5.20
CA MET A 48 14.42 -6.15 -5.13
C MET A 48 14.30 -4.61 -5.19
N TRP A 49 15.41 -3.89 -5.28
CA TRP A 49 15.41 -2.42 -5.19
C TRP A 49 14.42 -1.75 -6.16
N GLN A 50 14.49 -2.13 -7.44
CA GLN A 50 13.65 -1.56 -8.50
C GLN A 50 12.19 -1.98 -8.37
N GLU A 51 11.93 -3.23 -8.00
CA GLU A 51 10.59 -3.78 -7.83
C GLU A 51 9.85 -3.10 -6.68
N GLN A 52 10.53 -2.87 -5.57
CA GLN A 52 9.91 -2.20 -4.45
C GLN A 52 9.71 -0.68 -4.73
N ASP A 53 10.57 -0.03 -5.54
CA ASP A 53 10.35 1.34 -6.05
C ASP A 53 9.10 1.42 -6.95
N ASN A 54 8.93 0.44 -7.84
CA ASN A 54 7.73 0.30 -8.65
C ASN A 54 6.47 0.10 -7.77
N LEU A 55 6.57 -0.63 -6.67
CA LEU A 55 5.46 -0.80 -5.73
C LEU A 55 5.11 0.52 -5.02
N ALA A 56 6.10 1.27 -4.54
CA ALA A 56 5.90 2.55 -3.86
C ALA A 56 5.17 3.57 -4.76
N GLN A 57 5.59 3.69 -6.03
CA GLN A 57 5.01 4.62 -7.00
C GLN A 57 3.55 4.31 -7.39
N ASN A 58 3.04 3.13 -7.05
CA ASN A 58 1.71 2.66 -7.46
C ASN A 58 0.67 2.65 -6.33
N PHE A 59 1.00 3.22 -5.18
CA PHE A 59 0.09 3.30 -4.04
C PHE A 59 -1.18 4.09 -4.32
N ASP A 60 -1.08 5.24 -5.00
CA ASP A 60 -2.22 6.08 -5.34
C ASP A 60 -3.31 5.29 -6.10
N ALA A 61 -2.90 4.44 -7.04
CA ALA A 61 -3.82 3.60 -7.79
C ALA A 61 -4.56 2.56 -6.91
N LEU A 62 -3.91 2.08 -5.83
CA LEU A 62 -4.53 1.20 -4.84
C LEU A 62 -5.59 1.94 -4.05
N ILE A 63 -5.20 3.07 -3.47
CA ILE A 63 -6.04 3.80 -2.51
C ILE A 63 -7.18 4.50 -3.21
N ASP A 64 -6.98 5.05 -4.42
CA ASP A 64 -8.06 5.58 -5.24
C ASP A 64 -9.16 4.53 -5.47
N THR A 65 -8.77 3.27 -5.63
CA THR A 65 -9.72 2.16 -5.80
C THR A 65 -10.49 1.88 -4.50
N PHE A 66 -9.81 1.83 -3.35
CA PHE A 66 -10.49 1.62 -2.06
C PHE A 66 -11.38 2.81 -1.66
N ALA A 67 -10.91 4.04 -1.91
CA ALA A 67 -11.66 5.25 -1.66
C ALA A 67 -12.91 5.34 -2.54
N ALA A 68 -12.80 5.02 -3.84
CA ALA A 68 -13.94 4.97 -4.75
C ALA A 68 -14.98 3.92 -4.34
N ALA A 69 -14.54 2.81 -3.72
CA ALA A 69 -15.41 1.74 -3.26
C ALA A 69 -16.00 1.97 -1.85
N ASP A 70 -15.64 3.05 -1.14
CA ASP A 70 -15.98 3.30 0.28
C ASP A 70 -15.62 2.11 1.19
N VAL A 71 -14.45 1.50 0.94
CA VAL A 71 -13.93 0.33 1.67
C VAL A 71 -13.04 0.79 2.81
N SER A 72 -13.27 0.26 4.01
CA SER A 72 -12.33 0.46 5.13
C SER A 72 -11.18 -0.52 5.00
N TRP A 73 -9.98 -0.03 4.78
CA TRP A 73 -8.80 -0.86 4.56
C TRP A 73 -7.78 -0.69 5.70
N GLN A 74 -7.03 -1.75 5.97
CA GLN A 74 -5.81 -1.75 6.76
C GLN A 74 -4.74 -2.45 5.92
N ILE A 75 -3.54 -1.87 5.88
CA ILE A 75 -2.36 -2.41 5.20
C ILE A 75 -1.25 -2.59 6.22
N GLY A 76 -0.63 -3.75 6.18
CA GLY A 76 0.48 -4.14 7.04
C GLY A 76 1.54 -4.74 6.14
N VAL A 77 2.78 -4.32 6.35
CA VAL A 77 3.91 -4.79 5.54
C VAL A 77 4.81 -5.66 6.40
N THR A 78 5.26 -6.79 5.88
CA THR A 78 6.30 -7.62 6.47
C THR A 78 7.30 -8.03 5.40
N THR A 79 8.46 -8.55 5.79
CA THR A 79 9.47 -9.03 4.86
C THR A 79 9.38 -10.54 4.67
N THR A 80 10.25 -11.09 3.84
CA THR A 80 10.49 -12.52 3.68
C THR A 80 11.55 -13.07 4.66
N ASP A 81 12.16 -12.19 5.46
CA ASP A 81 13.22 -12.54 6.40
C ASP A 81 12.68 -13.12 7.71
N THR A 82 12.98 -14.38 7.95
CA THR A 82 12.59 -15.11 9.17
C THR A 82 13.78 -15.44 10.07
N VAL A 83 14.96 -14.92 9.75
CA VAL A 83 16.24 -15.20 10.41
C VAL A 83 16.63 -14.09 11.36
N HIS A 84 16.53 -12.84 10.94
CA HIS A 84 16.89 -11.69 11.77
C HIS A 84 15.74 -11.32 12.71
N GLU A 85 16.06 -11.06 13.98
CA GLU A 85 15.07 -10.76 15.02
C GLU A 85 14.33 -9.45 14.76
N ASP A 86 14.98 -8.52 14.04
CA ASP A 86 14.42 -7.20 13.68
C ASP A 86 13.33 -7.29 12.59
N TYR A 87 13.21 -8.42 11.89
CA TYR A 87 12.20 -8.63 10.84
C TYR A 87 11.22 -9.75 11.18
N ARG A 88 11.71 -10.82 11.81
CA ARG A 88 11.00 -12.08 11.95
C ARG A 88 9.68 -11.92 12.69
N GLY A 89 8.57 -12.11 11.96
CA GLY A 89 7.22 -12.14 12.51
C GLY A 89 6.65 -10.78 12.85
N LEU A 90 7.34 -9.69 12.49
CA LEU A 90 6.93 -8.34 12.76
C LEU A 90 6.24 -7.72 11.55
N LEU A 91 5.23 -6.90 11.79
CA LEU A 91 4.90 -5.84 10.85
C LEU A 91 5.99 -4.78 10.92
N MET A 92 6.44 -4.32 9.76
CA MET A 92 7.50 -3.34 9.62
C MET A 92 6.94 -1.96 9.95
N SER A 93 7.71 -1.20 10.73
CA SER A 93 7.31 0.05 11.37
C SER A 93 8.58 0.69 11.93
N GLY A 94 8.75 2.01 11.79
CA GLY A 94 9.72 2.85 12.51
C GLY A 94 11.21 2.53 12.38
N ASP A 95 11.58 1.41 11.78
CA ASP A 95 12.96 1.05 11.49
C ASP A 95 13.41 1.76 10.22
N ASP A 96 14.55 2.44 10.28
CA ASP A 96 15.10 3.18 9.16
C ASP A 96 16.59 3.48 9.38
N GLU A 97 17.22 4.11 8.41
CA GLU A 97 18.57 4.62 8.56
C GLU A 97 18.79 5.91 7.80
N VAL A 98 19.66 6.76 8.34
CA VAL A 98 20.20 7.91 7.62
C VAL A 98 21.68 7.66 7.39
N VAL A 99 22.09 7.72 6.12
CA VAL A 99 23.46 7.45 5.68
C VAL A 99 24.03 8.68 5.00
N LEU A 100 25.23 9.08 5.39
CA LEU A 100 26.01 10.10 4.70
C LEU A 100 27.11 9.43 3.88
N THR A 101 27.08 9.61 2.56
CA THR A 101 28.08 9.07 1.64
C THR A 101 28.85 10.19 0.98
N GLY A 102 30.17 10.16 1.09
CA GLY A 102 31.07 11.07 0.39
C GLY A 102 31.73 10.41 -0.83
N PRO A 103 32.53 11.16 -1.61
CA PRO A 103 33.20 10.64 -2.81
C PRO A 103 34.16 9.46 -2.57
N THR A 104 34.57 9.24 -1.31
CA THR A 104 35.50 8.17 -0.91
C THR A 104 34.85 7.04 -0.11
N GLY A 105 33.53 7.08 0.10
CA GLY A 105 32.77 6.10 0.87
C GLY A 105 31.90 6.73 1.96
N GLU A 106 31.31 5.89 2.80
CA GLU A 106 30.46 6.29 3.93
C GLU A 106 31.22 7.19 4.91
N LEU A 107 30.59 8.30 5.29
CA LEU A 107 31.08 9.28 6.24
C LEU A 107 30.54 9.02 7.64
N ASP A 108 29.24 8.71 7.72
CA ASP A 108 28.49 8.46 8.95
C ASP A 108 27.18 7.71 8.64
N ARG A 109 26.63 7.00 9.62
CA ARG A 109 25.36 6.26 9.51
C ARG A 109 24.68 6.21 10.88
N VAL A 110 23.38 6.51 10.91
CA VAL A 110 22.52 6.23 12.06
C VAL A 110 21.41 5.31 11.58
N ALA A 111 21.44 4.06 12.01
CA ALA A 111 20.36 3.10 11.78
C ALA A 111 19.52 3.00 13.07
N TYR A 112 18.33 3.57 13.05
CA TYR A 112 17.40 3.54 14.17
C TYR A 112 16.33 2.48 13.96
N THR A 113 15.76 2.02 15.07
CA THR A 113 14.69 1.02 15.07
C THR A 113 13.47 1.60 15.77
N ARG A 114 12.31 0.99 15.58
CA ARG A 114 11.06 1.28 16.32
C ARG A 114 11.24 1.29 17.84
N ASP A 115 12.19 0.50 18.35
CA ASP A 115 12.53 0.46 19.78
C ASP A 115 13.17 1.76 20.28
N TRP A 116 13.55 2.67 19.37
CA TRP A 116 14.08 3.99 19.73
C TRP A 116 13.00 4.90 20.33
N GLY A 117 11.72 4.59 20.11
CA GLY A 117 10.59 5.23 20.77
C GLY A 117 10.45 6.71 20.41
N PHE A 118 10.47 7.02 19.11
CA PHE A 118 10.10 8.34 18.63
C PHE A 118 8.69 8.71 19.14
N GLU A 119 8.51 9.97 19.53
CA GLU A 119 7.23 10.51 19.96
C GLU A 119 6.79 11.58 18.97
N GLU A 120 5.49 11.62 18.64
CA GLU A 120 4.93 12.63 17.73
C GLU A 120 5.35 14.05 18.12
N GLY A 121 5.96 14.76 17.17
CA GLY A 121 6.47 16.12 17.33
C GLY A 121 7.75 16.23 18.13
N VAL A 122 8.40 15.14 18.50
CA VAL A 122 9.62 15.14 19.32
C VAL A 122 10.76 14.48 18.57
N SER A 123 11.78 15.28 18.28
CA SER A 123 13.03 14.76 17.72
C SER A 123 13.78 13.88 18.72
N LEU A 124 14.52 12.90 18.20
CA LEU A 124 15.58 12.24 18.93
C LEU A 124 16.89 12.97 18.67
N GLN A 125 17.65 13.21 19.72
CA GLN A 125 18.96 13.84 19.68
C GLN A 125 19.99 12.95 20.35
N VAL A 126 21.20 12.89 19.81
CA VAL A 126 22.33 12.31 20.53
C VAL A 126 22.72 13.22 21.70
N ASP A 127 23.04 12.63 22.86
CA ASP A 127 23.52 13.36 24.03
C ASP A 127 24.73 14.23 23.64
N GLY A 128 24.63 15.54 23.88
CA GLY A 128 25.67 16.49 23.49
C GLY A 128 27.07 16.15 24.05
N ALA A 129 27.16 15.51 25.22
CA ALA A 129 28.44 15.08 25.79
C ALA A 129 28.99 13.78 25.18
N LEU A 130 28.19 13.08 24.37
CA LEU A 130 28.51 11.83 23.71
C LEU A 130 28.58 11.94 22.19
N LEU A 131 28.30 13.13 21.61
CA LEU A 131 28.43 13.36 20.18
C LEU A 131 29.83 13.01 19.67
N SER A 132 29.91 11.95 18.88
CA SER A 132 31.10 11.50 18.18
C SER A 132 30.71 10.45 17.13
N PRO A 133 31.55 10.21 16.10
CA PRO A 133 31.21 9.38 14.93
C PRO A 133 30.99 7.89 15.14
N THR A 134 31.09 7.41 16.38
CA THR A 134 30.86 6.00 16.71
C THR A 134 29.91 5.86 17.89
N LYS A 135 29.38 6.98 18.39
CA LYS A 135 28.50 7.02 19.56
C LYS A 135 27.10 7.44 19.16
N ASN A 136 26.95 8.24 18.11
CA ASN A 136 25.68 8.42 17.42
C ASN A 136 25.17 7.10 16.80
N ASP A 137 26.02 6.09 16.60
CA ASP A 137 25.56 4.76 16.15
C ASP A 137 24.93 3.91 17.27
N LEU A 138 24.97 4.37 18.53
CA LEU A 138 24.53 3.59 19.68
C LEU A 138 23.24 4.17 20.26
N PHE A 139 22.15 3.40 20.15
CA PHE A 139 20.83 3.73 20.71
C PHE A 139 20.89 4.34 22.12
N ASP A 140 21.67 3.77 23.05
CA ASP A 140 21.79 4.23 24.44
C ASP A 140 22.30 5.69 24.60
N ASN A 141 22.83 6.30 23.54
CA ASN A 141 23.31 7.69 23.56
C ASN A 141 22.29 8.68 22.99
N TRP A 142 21.12 8.22 22.53
CA TRP A 142 20.04 9.05 22.03
C TRP A 142 18.96 9.26 23.08
N CYS A 143 18.27 10.38 22.99
CA CYS A 143 17.12 10.69 23.83
C CYS A 143 16.14 11.63 23.12
N ALA A 144 14.88 11.54 23.52
CA ALA A 144 13.85 12.48 23.13
C ALA A 144 14.18 13.89 23.59
N SER A 145 14.10 14.86 22.67
CA SER A 145 14.36 16.26 22.99
C SER A 145 13.29 16.83 23.90
N THR A 146 13.72 17.63 24.88
CA THR A 146 12.80 18.30 25.81
C THR A 146 12.57 19.77 25.47
N ASP A 147 13.42 20.35 24.61
CA ASP A 147 13.40 21.77 24.30
C ASP A 147 12.31 22.11 23.28
N GLU A 148 11.56 23.17 23.50
CA GLU A 148 10.50 23.61 22.59
C GLU A 148 11.05 24.63 21.60
N TYR A 149 11.05 24.30 20.30
CA TYR A 149 11.37 25.25 19.22
C TYR A 149 10.10 25.76 18.51
N SER A 150 8.99 25.01 18.60
CA SER A 150 7.67 25.37 18.08
C SER A 150 6.58 25.13 19.15
N THR A 151 5.31 25.45 18.84
CA THR A 151 4.20 25.23 19.80
C THR A 151 3.86 23.75 19.99
N GLU A 152 4.08 22.94 18.96
CA GLU A 152 3.70 21.53 18.92
C GLU A 152 4.92 20.61 18.74
N SER A 153 6.12 21.18 18.65
CA SER A 153 7.34 20.44 18.32
C SER A 153 8.48 20.70 19.29
N ARG A 154 9.21 19.63 19.62
CA ARG A 154 10.40 19.63 20.48
C ARG A 154 11.64 19.17 19.73
N GLY A 155 12.76 19.81 20.03
CA GLY A 155 14.02 19.66 19.32
C GLY A 155 14.91 20.87 19.47
N THR A 156 16.14 20.73 19.00
CA THR A 156 17.15 21.79 18.96
C THR A 156 17.64 22.13 17.54
N PRO A 157 16.77 22.19 16.51
CA PRO A 157 17.23 22.36 15.13
C PRO A 157 18.03 23.66 14.96
N GLY A 158 19.29 23.50 14.54
CA GLY A 158 20.23 24.59 14.29
C GLY A 158 20.94 25.09 15.55
N GLU A 159 20.76 24.42 16.69
CA GLU A 159 21.42 24.69 17.95
C GLU A 159 22.13 23.42 18.45
N TRP A 160 23.00 23.55 19.43
CA TRP A 160 23.69 22.39 19.98
C TRP A 160 22.74 21.54 20.84
N ASN A 161 22.72 20.23 20.59
CA ASN A 161 22.06 19.27 21.46
C ASN A 161 22.51 19.42 22.91
N PRO A 162 21.59 19.56 23.88
CA PRO A 162 21.92 19.41 25.29
C PRO A 162 22.37 17.97 25.59
N THR A 163 22.94 17.75 26.79
CA THR A 163 22.98 16.37 27.32
C THR A 163 21.55 15.91 27.60
N CYS A 164 21.31 14.60 27.57
CA CYS A 164 19.99 14.03 27.89
C CYS A 164 19.53 14.32 29.33
N ASN A 165 20.38 14.94 30.17
CA ASN A 165 20.07 15.35 31.53
C ASN A 165 20.41 16.84 31.84
N GLY A 166 20.59 17.70 30.82
CA GLY A 166 20.83 19.15 31.01
C GLY A 166 21.75 19.79 29.95
N ASP A 167 22.00 21.09 30.07
CA ASP A 167 22.67 21.87 29.02
C ASP A 167 24.13 21.43 28.71
N TYR A 168 24.46 21.34 27.42
CA TYR A 168 25.83 21.14 26.93
C TYR A 168 26.11 22.07 25.74
N ALA A 169 27.32 22.60 25.68
CA ALA A 169 27.83 23.29 24.51
C ALA A 169 29.32 22.97 24.40
N PRO A 170 29.77 22.27 23.34
CA PRO A 170 31.19 22.05 23.14
C PRO A 170 31.89 23.38 22.83
N SER A 171 33.20 23.42 23.09
CA SER A 171 34.03 24.57 22.72
C SER A 171 35.26 24.09 21.98
N GLY A 172 35.41 24.54 20.73
CA GLY A 172 36.59 24.35 19.90
C GLY A 172 37.26 25.69 19.63
N THR A 173 38.60 25.72 19.61
CA THR A 173 39.40 26.92 19.31
C THR A 173 40.54 26.57 18.35
N GLY A 174 40.21 25.88 17.27
CA GLY A 174 41.18 25.63 16.20
C GLY A 174 41.23 26.78 15.21
N ASP A 175 42.37 26.91 14.55
CA ASP A 175 42.54 27.86 13.45
C ASP A 175 41.88 27.25 12.19
N ASP A 176 40.76 27.82 11.74
CA ASP A 176 40.08 27.43 10.51
C ASP A 176 40.98 27.73 9.29
N ASN A 177 41.33 26.69 8.54
CA ASN A 177 42.18 26.79 7.35
C ASN A 177 41.38 26.86 6.05
N GLY A 178 40.06 27.05 6.14
CA GLY A 178 39.12 27.10 5.02
C GLY A 178 38.50 25.74 4.70
N PRO A 179 37.60 25.68 3.70
CA PRO A 179 36.84 24.48 3.37
C PRO A 179 37.73 23.28 3.02
N VAL A 180 37.49 22.14 3.68
CA VAL A 180 38.10 20.84 3.38
C VAL A 180 37.01 19.80 3.18
N ALA A 181 37.23 18.83 2.29
CA ALA A 181 36.32 17.70 2.15
C ALA A 181 36.31 16.88 3.45
N PRO A 182 35.14 16.46 3.96
CA PRO A 182 35.07 15.65 5.18
C PRO A 182 35.67 14.26 4.97
N GLY A 183 36.42 13.78 5.96
CA GLY A 183 36.70 12.37 6.15
C GLY A 183 35.59 11.69 6.95
N SER A 184 35.69 10.35 7.04
CA SER A 184 34.79 9.56 7.90
C SER A 184 34.84 10.07 9.35
N GLY A 185 33.67 10.42 9.87
CA GLY A 185 33.48 10.99 11.20
C GLY A 185 33.83 12.48 11.40
N ASP A 186 34.11 13.23 10.34
CA ASP A 186 34.24 14.69 10.46
C ASP A 186 32.87 15.40 10.52
N LEU A 187 31.86 14.80 9.88
CA LEU A 187 30.46 15.22 9.84
C LEU A 187 29.62 14.09 10.42
N VAL A 188 28.73 14.39 11.37
CA VAL A 188 27.91 13.38 12.05
C VAL A 188 26.45 13.79 12.08
N ILE A 189 25.55 12.81 12.03
CA ILE A 189 24.11 12.97 12.26
C ILE A 189 23.91 13.17 13.77
N SER A 190 23.31 14.29 14.16
CA SER A 190 23.17 14.72 15.56
C SER A 190 21.74 14.68 16.07
N GLU A 191 20.74 14.96 15.23
CA GLU A 191 19.35 15.05 15.64
C GLU A 191 18.44 14.67 14.47
N ILE A 192 17.33 13.97 14.75
CA ILE A 192 16.41 13.42 13.76
C ILE A 192 14.98 13.68 14.22
N MET A 193 14.16 14.25 13.34
CA MET A 193 12.70 14.33 13.47
C MET A 193 12.08 13.44 12.40
N ALA A 194 11.80 12.19 12.75
CA ALA A 194 11.01 11.27 11.93
C ALA A 194 9.51 11.46 12.23
N GLU A 195 9.11 11.32 13.50
CA GLU A 195 7.71 11.52 13.92
C GLU A 195 7.33 13.00 14.06
N SER A 196 6.89 13.63 12.97
CA SER A 196 6.51 15.04 13.00
C SER A 196 5.09 15.25 13.58
N SER A 197 4.83 16.41 14.21
CA SER A 197 3.46 16.78 14.63
C SER A 197 2.61 17.32 13.48
N GLY A 198 3.14 17.29 12.26
CA GLY A 198 2.56 17.90 11.08
C GLY A 198 2.37 16.89 9.97
N LEU A 199 2.47 17.37 8.73
CA LEU A 199 2.61 16.48 7.58
C LEU A 199 4.09 16.14 7.44
N ASP A 200 4.43 14.86 7.43
CA ASP A 200 5.83 14.39 7.35
C ASP A 200 6.50 14.89 6.08
N SER A 201 5.70 14.93 5.01
CA SER A 201 6.01 15.54 3.72
C SER A 201 6.42 17.01 3.78
N LEU A 202 6.36 17.65 4.95
CA LEU A 202 6.82 19.00 5.21
C LEU A 202 7.77 19.08 6.41
N CYS A 203 7.54 18.28 7.46
CA CYS A 203 7.97 18.61 8.80
C CYS A 203 9.08 17.72 9.36
N GLU A 204 9.46 16.67 8.64
CA GLU A 204 10.66 15.90 8.94
C GLU A 204 11.94 16.68 8.65
N TRP A 205 12.96 16.38 9.43
CA TRP A 205 14.27 16.97 9.26
C TRP A 205 15.37 16.13 9.92
N VAL A 206 16.58 16.30 9.40
CA VAL A 206 17.81 15.73 9.94
C VAL A 206 18.80 16.85 10.18
N GLU A 207 19.47 16.81 11.32
CA GLU A 207 20.57 17.71 11.64
C GLU A 207 21.91 17.00 11.55
N LEU A 208 22.86 17.68 10.92
CA LEU A 208 24.26 17.26 10.86
C LEU A 208 25.13 18.24 11.63
N THR A 209 26.16 17.74 12.32
CA THR A 209 27.13 18.57 13.03
C THR A 209 28.55 18.34 12.50
N ASN A 210 29.27 19.44 12.21
CA ASN A 210 30.71 19.40 11.93
C ASN A 210 31.51 19.29 13.23
N LEU A 211 32.22 18.18 13.44
CA LEU A 211 33.02 17.96 14.65
C LEU A 211 34.45 18.50 14.57
N THR A 212 34.81 19.12 13.44
CA THR A 212 36.18 19.56 13.17
C THR A 212 36.37 21.04 13.42
N ALA A 213 37.65 21.43 13.52
CA ALA A 213 38.05 22.83 13.57
C ALA A 213 38.16 23.52 12.20
N ASN A 214 37.85 22.81 11.10
CA ASN A 214 37.89 23.36 9.75
C ASN A 214 36.47 23.53 9.23
N THR A 215 36.27 24.52 8.36
CA THR A 215 35.08 24.54 7.52
C THR A 215 35.07 23.28 6.66
N LEU A 216 33.94 22.58 6.57
CA LEU A 216 33.76 21.43 5.69
C LEU A 216 33.13 21.88 4.36
N ASP A 217 33.60 21.33 3.24
CA ASP A 217 32.96 21.42 1.93
C ASP A 217 32.04 20.21 1.76
N LEU A 218 30.73 20.46 1.71
CA LEU A 218 29.71 19.42 1.65
C LEU A 218 29.28 19.10 0.21
N ALA A 219 29.84 19.77 -0.79
CA ALA A 219 29.50 19.48 -2.18
C ALA A 219 29.76 18.01 -2.53
N GLU A 220 28.83 17.41 -3.29
CA GLU A 220 28.88 16.01 -3.72
C GLU A 220 28.76 14.95 -2.60
N ILE A 221 28.50 15.37 -1.35
CA ILE A 221 28.00 14.46 -0.33
C ILE A 221 26.55 14.10 -0.67
N GLU A 222 26.19 12.86 -0.39
CA GLU A 222 24.84 12.33 -0.52
C GLU A 222 24.33 11.98 0.88
N ILE A 223 23.12 12.42 1.19
CA ILE A 223 22.33 11.86 2.29
C ILE A 223 21.31 10.90 1.69
N SER A 224 21.16 9.72 2.26
CA SER A 224 20.22 8.71 1.79
C SER A 224 19.59 7.95 2.95
N ASP A 225 18.37 7.49 2.76
CA ASP A 225 17.67 6.53 3.63
C ASP A 225 17.38 5.20 2.91
N LEU A 226 16.87 4.20 3.65
CA LEU A 226 16.45 2.91 3.09
C LEU A 226 15.13 3.01 2.32
N GLY A 227 14.32 4.03 2.59
CA GLY A 227 13.14 4.54 1.87
C GLY A 227 13.32 4.72 0.36
N ARG A 228 14.57 4.64 -0.10
CA ARG A 228 15.05 4.83 -1.49
C ARG A 228 15.15 6.29 -1.87
N ASN A 229 15.19 7.15 -0.87
CA ASN A 229 15.24 8.58 -1.01
C ASN A 229 16.67 9.06 -0.73
N SER A 230 17.27 9.70 -1.73
CA SER A 230 18.66 10.14 -1.68
C SER A 230 18.80 11.52 -2.28
N VAL A 231 19.55 12.39 -1.62
CA VAL A 231 19.77 13.75 -2.09
C VAL A 231 21.22 14.16 -1.97
N VAL A 232 21.74 14.75 -3.05
CA VAL A 232 23.11 15.24 -3.12
C VAL A 232 23.15 16.71 -2.74
N PHE A 233 24.04 17.06 -1.82
CA PHE A 233 24.27 18.42 -1.38
C PHE A 233 24.67 19.34 -2.55
N PRO A 234 24.06 20.54 -2.67
CA PRO A 234 24.37 21.46 -3.75
C PRO A 234 25.84 21.89 -3.78
N VAL A 235 26.39 22.11 -4.98
CA VAL A 235 27.76 22.61 -5.14
C VAL A 235 27.95 23.95 -4.41
N GLY A 236 29.02 24.05 -3.63
CA GLY A 236 29.35 25.24 -2.84
C GLY A 236 28.70 25.27 -1.46
N THR A 237 28.02 24.20 -1.04
CA THR A 237 27.54 24.05 0.33
C THR A 237 28.72 23.83 1.27
N THR A 238 28.81 24.62 2.34
CA THR A 238 29.89 24.54 3.32
C THR A 238 29.32 24.61 4.73
N LEU A 239 29.94 23.90 5.67
CA LEU A 239 29.57 23.92 7.08
C LEU A 239 30.73 24.42 7.93
N ALA A 240 30.49 25.48 8.71
CA ALA A 240 31.51 26.08 9.56
C ALA A 240 31.97 25.11 10.68
N PRO A 241 33.17 25.32 11.26
CA PRO A 241 33.66 24.49 12.35
C PRO A 241 32.70 24.46 13.53
N PHE A 242 32.36 23.28 14.05
CA PHE A 242 31.53 23.14 15.25
C PHE A 242 30.17 23.84 15.13
N GLU A 243 29.56 23.81 13.95
CA GLU A 243 28.20 24.32 13.73
C GLU A 243 27.29 23.17 13.26
N PRO A 244 26.02 23.17 13.68
CA PRO A 244 25.00 22.31 13.12
C PRO A 244 24.52 22.80 11.74
N LEU A 245 23.84 21.92 11.01
CA LEU A 245 23.21 22.17 9.72
C LEU A 245 21.91 21.38 9.64
N VAL A 246 20.79 22.06 9.45
CA VAL A 246 19.47 21.43 9.38
C VAL A 246 19.04 21.21 7.93
N LEU A 247 18.64 19.97 7.63
CA LEU A 247 18.13 19.51 6.34
C LEU A 247 16.62 19.28 6.46
N GLY A 248 15.83 19.71 5.48
CA GLY A 248 14.38 19.48 5.46
C GLY A 248 13.76 19.87 4.12
N ARG A 249 12.43 19.96 4.04
CA ARG A 249 11.71 20.16 2.78
C ARG A 249 11.95 21.53 2.13
N SER A 250 12.10 22.58 2.93
CA SER A 250 12.09 23.97 2.47
C SER A 250 12.90 24.89 3.39
N THR A 251 13.55 25.95 2.88
CA THR A 251 14.15 26.97 3.77
C THR A 251 13.13 28.00 4.28
N ASP A 252 11.89 27.96 3.77
CA ASP A 252 10.78 28.72 4.32
C ASP A 252 10.19 27.95 5.51
N LYS A 253 10.52 28.39 6.73
CA LYS A 253 10.10 27.73 7.98
C LYS A 253 8.59 27.48 8.09
N ALA A 254 7.76 28.32 7.46
CA ALA A 254 6.30 28.13 7.48
C ALA A 254 5.86 26.87 6.69
N LYS A 255 6.77 26.27 5.93
CA LYS A 255 6.57 25.03 5.17
C LYS A 255 7.30 23.83 5.78
N ASN A 256 7.81 23.95 7.01
CA ASN A 256 8.39 22.82 7.75
C ASN A 256 8.03 22.92 9.24
N CYS A 257 6.76 23.13 9.57
CA CYS A 257 6.33 23.20 10.97
C CYS A 257 7.15 24.18 11.86
N ASP A 258 7.52 25.34 11.31
CA ASP A 258 8.37 26.35 11.95
C ASP A 258 9.85 25.95 12.19
N THR A 259 10.30 24.81 11.67
CA THR A 259 11.71 24.36 11.71
C THR A 259 12.63 25.29 10.89
N PRO A 260 13.77 25.74 11.46
CA PRO A 260 14.76 26.57 10.77
C PRO A 260 15.69 25.73 9.89
N VAL A 261 15.20 25.29 8.73
CA VAL A 261 15.99 24.51 7.76
C VAL A 261 17.02 25.37 7.03
N ASP A 262 18.26 24.90 6.98
CA ASP A 262 19.38 25.55 6.28
C ASP A 262 19.47 25.12 4.81
N ILE A 263 19.26 23.83 4.55
CA ILE A 263 19.34 23.23 3.21
C ILE A 263 18.02 22.51 2.92
N ALA A 264 17.38 22.93 1.83
CA ALA A 264 16.11 22.35 1.40
C ALA A 264 16.31 21.25 0.35
N PHE A 265 15.70 20.10 0.60
CA PHE A 265 15.50 19.02 -0.35
C PHE A 265 14.00 18.91 -0.65
N ALA A 266 13.60 19.49 -1.79
CA ALA A 266 12.19 19.77 -2.07
C ALA A 266 11.32 18.51 -2.23
N GLU A 267 11.91 17.39 -2.62
CA GLU A 267 11.29 16.07 -2.78
C GLU A 267 12.37 15.02 -2.50
N GLY A 268 11.96 13.82 -2.09
CA GLY A 268 12.83 12.64 -2.11
C GLY A 268 13.81 12.50 -0.94
N PHE A 269 13.42 12.97 0.25
CA PHE A 269 13.99 12.58 1.54
C PHE A 269 12.88 12.63 2.58
N THR A 270 12.53 11.46 3.09
CA THR A 270 11.38 11.16 3.96
C THR A 270 11.83 10.05 4.91
N LEU A 271 11.32 10.01 6.13
CA LEU A 271 11.78 9.07 7.15
C LEU A 271 10.65 8.11 7.53
N ALA A 272 11.01 6.89 7.91
CA ALA A 272 10.00 5.91 8.29
C ALA A 272 9.37 6.25 9.65
N ASN A 273 8.05 6.41 9.63
CA ASN A 273 7.25 6.50 10.86
C ASN A 273 7.12 5.14 11.56
N ASP A 274 6.96 5.15 12.88
CA ASP A 274 6.48 4.05 13.73
C ASP A 274 4.98 3.79 13.51
N LEU A 275 4.66 3.43 12.26
CA LEU A 275 3.34 3.11 11.77
C LEU A 275 3.27 1.66 11.27
N ALA A 276 2.96 0.72 12.16
CA ALA A 276 2.83 -0.70 11.79
C ALA A 276 1.55 -1.02 10.98
N ILE A 277 0.53 -0.15 11.05
CA ILE A 277 -0.77 -0.34 10.40
C ILE A 277 -1.13 0.94 9.66
N LEU A 278 -1.13 0.85 8.34
CA LEU A 278 -1.57 1.93 7.46
C LEU A 278 -3.07 1.81 7.20
N ASP A 279 -3.83 2.88 7.39
CA ASP A 279 -5.27 2.91 7.12
C ASP A 279 -5.74 4.25 6.54
N SER A 280 -7.04 4.34 6.23
CA SER A 280 -7.64 5.54 5.61
C SER A 280 -7.56 6.83 6.45
N SER A 281 -7.14 6.74 7.71
CA SER A 281 -6.96 7.87 8.63
C SER A 281 -5.50 8.29 8.79
N THR A 282 -4.54 7.52 8.27
CA THR A 282 -3.13 7.89 8.28
C THR A 282 -2.90 9.15 7.43
N PRO A 283 -2.32 10.23 7.99
CA PRO A 283 -1.84 11.37 7.22
C PRO A 283 -0.76 10.95 6.21
N ASP A 284 -0.68 11.62 5.06
CA ASP A 284 0.35 11.37 4.02
C ASP A 284 0.59 9.87 3.75
N SER A 285 -0.51 9.11 3.64
CA SER A 285 -0.46 7.65 3.55
C SER A 285 0.34 7.12 2.36
N ASP A 286 0.50 7.92 1.30
CA ASP A 286 1.34 7.65 0.14
C ASP A 286 2.83 7.68 0.45
N GLU A 287 3.26 8.65 1.25
CA GLU A 287 4.63 8.77 1.74
C GLU A 287 4.91 7.64 2.74
N ALA A 288 4.01 7.47 3.74
CA ALA A 288 4.12 6.39 4.72
C ALA A 288 4.14 5.00 4.05
N PHE A 289 3.35 4.76 3.00
CA PHE A 289 3.40 3.50 2.27
C PHE A 289 4.72 3.32 1.53
N SER A 290 5.24 4.38 0.90
CA SER A 290 6.49 4.34 0.14
C SER A 290 7.67 3.91 1.02
N GLU A 291 7.72 4.44 2.25
CA GLU A 291 8.64 4.03 3.30
C GLU A 291 8.38 2.59 3.77
N LEU A 292 7.12 2.25 4.05
CA LEU A 292 6.77 0.92 4.54
C LEU A 292 7.03 -0.20 3.53
N VAL A 293 7.08 0.04 2.22
CA VAL A 293 7.47 -1.01 1.26
C VAL A 293 8.98 -1.02 1.01
N ALA A 294 9.72 -0.03 1.53
CA ALA A 294 11.18 0.12 1.50
C ALA A 294 11.90 -0.71 2.55
N GLN A 295 11.76 -2.02 2.39
CA GLN A 295 12.31 -3.01 3.32
C GLN A 295 13.83 -3.21 3.22
N GLY A 296 14.50 -2.39 2.42
CA GLY A 296 15.91 -2.52 2.13
C GLY A 296 16.26 -3.74 1.29
N THR A 297 17.57 -3.96 1.17
CA THR A 297 18.19 -4.97 0.28
C THR A 297 19.17 -5.89 1.04
N THR A 298 19.15 -5.83 2.37
CA THR A 298 20.08 -6.52 3.28
C THR A 298 19.48 -7.78 3.90
N GLY A 299 18.30 -8.21 3.43
CA GLY A 299 17.63 -9.41 3.88
C GLY A 299 18.42 -10.70 3.66
N THR A 300 17.96 -11.77 4.30
CA THR A 300 18.49 -13.11 4.09
C THR A 300 18.17 -13.64 2.70
N GLY A 301 19.15 -14.16 1.95
CA GLY A 301 18.89 -14.87 0.67
C GLY A 301 18.23 -16.25 0.80
N VAL A 302 17.40 -16.46 1.82
CA VAL A 302 16.50 -17.62 1.97
C VAL A 302 15.12 -17.05 2.22
N GLU A 303 14.44 -16.73 1.11
CA GLU A 303 13.18 -15.99 1.14
C GLU A 303 12.05 -16.91 1.57
N MET A 304 11.50 -16.68 2.77
CA MET A 304 10.47 -17.52 3.36
C MET A 304 9.18 -16.73 3.56
N GLY A 305 8.66 -16.15 2.48
CA GLY A 305 7.47 -15.30 2.55
C GLY A 305 6.27 -15.96 3.21
N PHE A 306 5.94 -17.23 2.91
CA PHE A 306 4.82 -17.89 3.59
C PHE A 306 5.04 -18.02 5.09
N GLU A 307 6.26 -18.36 5.52
CA GLU A 307 6.59 -18.49 6.93
C GLU A 307 6.59 -17.13 7.63
N ALA A 308 7.13 -16.09 7.00
CA ALA A 308 7.11 -14.73 7.54
C ALA A 308 5.67 -14.23 7.74
N ALA A 309 4.82 -14.40 6.72
CA ALA A 309 3.40 -14.06 6.79
C ALA A 309 2.66 -14.85 7.87
N ARG A 310 3.02 -16.13 8.08
CA ARG A 310 2.46 -16.95 9.17
C ARG A 310 2.87 -16.40 10.53
N LEU A 311 4.14 -16.03 10.70
CA LEU A 311 4.70 -15.57 11.97
C LEU A 311 4.08 -14.26 12.47
N VAL A 312 3.57 -13.40 11.58
CA VAL A 312 2.81 -12.19 11.94
C VAL A 312 1.64 -12.50 12.90
N PHE A 313 1.04 -13.69 12.77
CA PHE A 313 -0.12 -14.12 13.58
C PHE A 313 0.26 -15.04 14.75
N GLU A 314 1.54 -15.39 14.90
CA GLU A 314 2.00 -16.28 15.96
C GLU A 314 2.33 -15.54 17.24
N GLU A 315 2.13 -16.20 18.37
CA GLU A 315 2.54 -15.66 19.68
C GLU A 315 4.06 -15.82 19.90
N PRO A 316 4.74 -14.82 20.47
CA PRO A 316 4.17 -13.60 21.04
C PRO A 316 3.99 -12.44 20.04
N TYR A 317 4.46 -12.55 18.80
CA TYR A 317 4.48 -11.44 17.84
C TYR A 317 3.12 -10.77 17.65
N TYR A 318 2.07 -11.58 17.50
CA TYR A 318 0.72 -11.08 17.31
C TYR A 318 0.23 -10.24 18.49
N SER A 319 0.50 -10.69 19.71
CA SER A 319 0.06 -9.98 20.91
C SER A 319 1.04 -8.94 21.42
N ASP A 320 2.31 -8.92 21.02
CA ASP A 320 3.26 -7.93 21.51
C ASP A 320 3.46 -6.79 20.51
N TYR A 321 3.44 -7.07 19.20
CA TYR A 321 3.83 -6.13 18.15
C TYR A 321 2.73 -5.88 17.10
N ASN A 322 2.01 -6.92 16.69
CA ASN A 322 1.05 -6.82 15.58
C ASN A 322 -0.40 -6.68 16.07
N GLN A 323 -0.59 -6.12 17.28
CA GLN A 323 -1.93 -5.99 17.87
C GLN A 323 -2.82 -5.08 17.02
N GLY A 324 -4.08 -5.48 16.81
CA GLY A 324 -5.05 -4.66 16.08
C GLY A 324 -4.92 -4.70 14.56
N TRP A 325 -3.90 -5.41 14.04
CA TRP A 325 -3.67 -5.58 12.61
C TRP A 325 -4.84 -6.24 11.87
N LEU A 326 -5.37 -7.32 12.43
CA LEU A 326 -6.42 -8.10 11.76
C LEU A 326 -7.78 -7.87 12.43
N ARG A 327 -8.77 -7.50 11.64
CA ARG A 327 -10.15 -7.25 12.04
C ARG A 327 -11.02 -8.48 11.75
N ASP A 328 -11.87 -8.81 12.70
CA ASP A 328 -12.76 -9.99 12.61
C ASP A 328 -13.76 -9.90 11.45
N ASP A 329 -14.26 -8.70 11.14
CA ASP A 329 -15.25 -8.43 10.10
C ASP A 329 -14.65 -8.07 8.74
N ALA A 330 -13.33 -7.93 8.64
CA ALA A 330 -12.65 -7.65 7.37
C ALA A 330 -12.35 -8.91 6.56
N ASN A 331 -12.42 -8.82 5.23
CA ASN A 331 -11.79 -9.79 4.35
C ASN A 331 -10.28 -9.73 4.51
N PHE A 332 -9.62 -10.87 4.41
CA PHE A 332 -8.17 -10.95 4.54
C PHE A 332 -7.52 -11.25 3.19
N SER A 333 -6.45 -10.55 2.86
CA SER A 333 -5.66 -10.87 1.69
C SER A 333 -4.18 -10.81 2.02
N VAL A 334 -3.42 -11.68 1.37
CA VAL A 334 -1.96 -11.64 1.39
C VAL A 334 -1.47 -11.39 -0.03
N LEU A 335 -0.62 -10.39 -0.21
CA LEU A 335 0.08 -10.12 -1.47
C LEU A 335 1.57 -10.38 -1.27
N PHE A 336 2.08 -11.39 -1.96
CA PHE A 336 3.53 -11.66 -2.01
C PHE A 336 4.17 -10.89 -3.16
N VAL A 337 5.29 -10.23 -2.92
CA VAL A 337 6.08 -9.52 -3.93
C VAL A 337 7.52 -10.01 -3.80
N SER A 338 7.99 -10.83 -4.75
CA SER A 338 9.33 -11.45 -4.69
C SER A 338 9.83 -11.79 -6.09
N ASP A 339 11.13 -11.58 -6.30
CA ASP A 339 11.84 -11.95 -7.53
C ASP A 339 12.31 -13.41 -7.50
N GLU A 340 12.04 -14.16 -6.43
CA GLU A 340 12.32 -15.60 -6.34
C GLU A 340 11.12 -16.44 -5.85
N ASP A 341 11.33 -17.76 -5.71
CA ASP A 341 10.29 -18.68 -5.21
C ASP A 341 10.42 -18.88 -3.70
N ASP A 342 9.28 -19.08 -3.04
CA ASP A 342 9.19 -19.27 -1.59
C ASP A 342 9.99 -20.51 -1.13
N GLN A 343 10.87 -20.32 -0.15
CA GLN A 343 11.68 -21.39 0.44
C GLN A 343 11.12 -21.89 1.78
N SER A 344 9.86 -21.53 2.12
CA SER A 344 9.25 -21.88 3.39
C SER A 344 9.13 -23.42 3.58
N PRO A 345 9.29 -23.91 4.83
CA PRO A 345 9.53 -25.34 5.09
C PRO A 345 8.32 -26.24 4.81
N ASP A 346 7.10 -25.74 5.01
CA ASP A 346 5.89 -26.54 4.87
C ASP A 346 5.32 -26.50 3.44
N ALA A 347 4.36 -27.37 3.17
CA ALA A 347 3.70 -27.40 1.88
C ALA A 347 2.75 -26.20 1.70
N VAL A 348 2.65 -25.69 0.47
CA VAL A 348 1.74 -24.59 0.12
C VAL A 348 0.30 -24.81 0.61
N ASP A 349 -0.21 -26.04 0.54
CA ASP A 349 -1.57 -26.38 0.99
C ASP A 349 -1.75 -26.19 2.51
N ASP A 350 -0.69 -26.34 3.29
CA ASP A 350 -0.74 -26.17 4.75
C ASP A 350 -0.74 -24.67 5.11
N TYR A 351 0.00 -23.83 4.38
CA TYR A 351 -0.10 -22.36 4.50
C TYR A 351 -1.47 -21.83 4.08
N ILE A 352 -2.04 -22.30 2.95
CA ILE A 352 -3.40 -21.91 2.55
C ILE A 352 -4.41 -22.24 3.65
N ARG A 353 -4.32 -23.44 4.25
CA ARG A 353 -5.20 -23.82 5.36
C ARG A 353 -5.04 -22.90 6.54
N TYR A 354 -3.80 -22.59 6.94
CA TYR A 354 -3.52 -21.67 8.04
C TYR A 354 -4.19 -20.32 7.82
N PHE A 355 -3.94 -19.66 6.68
CA PHE A 355 -4.51 -18.35 6.39
C PHE A 355 -6.04 -18.38 6.23
N SER A 356 -6.61 -19.47 5.72
CA SER A 356 -8.06 -19.64 5.65
C SER A 356 -8.68 -19.82 7.04
N ASP A 357 -8.04 -20.59 7.92
CA ASP A 357 -8.53 -20.85 9.28
C ASP A 357 -8.64 -19.57 10.12
N ILE A 358 -7.80 -18.56 9.86
CA ILE A 358 -7.87 -17.24 10.48
C ILE A 358 -9.27 -16.61 10.29
N LYS A 359 -9.87 -16.75 9.10
CA LYS A 359 -11.21 -16.22 8.78
C LYS A 359 -12.32 -17.28 8.84
N GLY A 360 -11.99 -18.50 9.22
CA GLY A 360 -12.92 -19.61 9.42
C GLY A 360 -13.36 -20.35 8.14
N ASP A 361 -14.27 -21.32 8.31
CA ASP A 361 -14.67 -22.29 7.27
C ASP A 361 -15.11 -21.69 5.92
N GLU A 362 -15.63 -20.45 5.91
CA GLU A 362 -16.08 -19.77 4.69
C GLU A 362 -14.91 -19.43 3.76
N ALA A 363 -13.76 -19.05 4.32
CA ALA A 363 -12.55 -18.64 3.61
C ALA A 363 -12.06 -19.72 2.63
N TYR A 364 -12.23 -21.00 2.98
CA TYR A 364 -11.85 -22.13 2.13
C TYR A 364 -12.57 -22.21 0.79
N ARG A 365 -13.73 -21.56 0.65
CA ARG A 365 -14.60 -21.68 -0.53
C ARG A 365 -14.97 -20.35 -1.12
N ASN A 366 -14.71 -19.26 -0.41
CA ASN A 366 -15.04 -17.91 -0.83
C ASN A 366 -13.75 -17.09 -0.92
N PRO A 367 -13.17 -16.92 -2.13
CA PRO A 367 -11.94 -16.15 -2.32
C PRO A 367 -12.11 -14.67 -1.96
N ARG A 368 -13.35 -14.20 -1.77
CA ARG A 368 -13.63 -12.85 -1.26
C ARG A 368 -13.30 -12.72 0.22
N VAL A 369 -13.40 -13.81 1.01
CA VAL A 369 -13.17 -13.78 2.47
C VAL A 369 -11.70 -13.90 2.80
N ALA A 370 -10.99 -14.82 2.13
CA ALA A 370 -9.54 -14.90 2.20
C ALA A 370 -8.96 -15.28 0.84
N ASN A 371 -7.91 -14.60 0.41
CA ASN A 371 -7.14 -14.98 -0.76
C ASN A 371 -5.66 -14.66 -0.61
N ILE A 372 -4.86 -15.32 -1.45
CA ILE A 372 -3.45 -15.06 -1.63
C ILE A 372 -3.25 -14.59 -3.07
N SER A 373 -2.52 -13.51 -3.25
CA SER A 373 -2.11 -12.97 -4.55
C SER A 373 -0.59 -12.86 -4.61
N ALA A 374 -0.03 -12.74 -5.81
CA ALA A 374 1.43 -12.71 -5.99
C ALA A 374 1.87 -11.82 -7.18
N VAL A 375 2.91 -11.03 -6.96
CA VAL A 375 3.73 -10.35 -7.97
C VAL A 375 5.08 -11.05 -8.00
N VAL A 376 5.27 -11.96 -8.96
CA VAL A 376 6.42 -12.88 -9.02
C VAL A 376 6.78 -13.19 -10.47
N GLY A 377 7.86 -13.92 -10.72
CA GLY A 377 8.08 -14.52 -12.04
C GLY A 377 6.99 -15.56 -12.36
N ARG A 378 6.00 -15.13 -13.16
CA ARG A 378 4.76 -15.89 -13.40
C ARG A 378 4.85 -16.97 -14.48
N ASP A 379 5.81 -16.86 -15.40
CA ASP A 379 5.85 -17.62 -16.64
C ASP A 379 6.93 -18.71 -16.54
N PRO A 380 6.62 -19.99 -16.85
CA PRO A 380 7.61 -21.05 -16.75
C PRO A 380 8.86 -20.75 -17.60
N PRO A 381 10.07 -20.88 -17.03
CA PRO A 381 11.29 -20.48 -17.73
C PRO A 381 11.55 -21.41 -18.92
N PRO A 382 12.21 -20.93 -19.98
CA PRO A 382 12.45 -21.70 -21.19
C PRO A 382 13.32 -22.95 -20.96
N ALA A 383 14.15 -22.92 -19.91
CA ALA A 383 14.92 -24.06 -19.41
C ALA A 383 15.30 -23.85 -17.94
N TYR A 384 15.73 -24.93 -17.27
CA TYR A 384 16.23 -24.85 -15.90
C TYR A 384 17.42 -23.89 -15.77
N GLY A 385 17.38 -23.01 -14.77
CA GLY A 385 18.40 -21.99 -14.52
C GLY A 385 18.32 -20.76 -15.43
N TYR A 386 17.22 -20.59 -16.16
CA TYR A 386 16.87 -19.33 -16.82
C TYR A 386 15.78 -18.63 -16.00
N PRO A 387 15.74 -17.28 -16.01
CA PRO A 387 14.69 -16.55 -15.32
C PRO A 387 13.33 -16.80 -15.97
N SER A 388 12.27 -16.60 -15.17
CA SER A 388 10.89 -16.53 -15.65
C SER A 388 10.70 -15.29 -16.53
N CYS A 389 11.21 -14.14 -16.07
CA CYS A 389 11.14 -12.88 -16.78
C CYS A 389 12.38 -12.02 -16.54
N GLU A 390 12.63 -11.08 -17.44
CA GLU A 390 13.71 -10.10 -17.37
C GLU A 390 13.21 -8.80 -18.01
N SER A 391 13.37 -7.68 -17.32
CA SER A 391 13.06 -6.33 -17.81
C SER A 391 14.06 -5.31 -17.28
N ASP A 392 13.87 -4.04 -17.61
CA ASP A 392 14.66 -2.95 -17.03
C ASP A 392 14.44 -2.80 -15.51
N ASN A 393 13.33 -3.35 -15.00
CA ASN A 393 12.97 -3.35 -13.58
C ASN A 393 13.62 -4.51 -12.81
N GLY A 394 14.24 -5.49 -13.47
CA GLY A 394 14.91 -6.59 -12.77
C GLY A 394 14.71 -7.96 -13.41
N VAL A 395 15.09 -9.00 -12.68
CA VAL A 395 15.08 -10.40 -13.15
C VAL A 395 14.30 -11.24 -12.15
N GLY A 396 13.18 -11.81 -12.57
CA GLY A 396 12.38 -12.70 -11.73
C GLY A 396 12.64 -14.18 -12.02
N GLU A 397 12.97 -14.96 -11.00
CA GLU A 397 12.87 -16.41 -11.00
C GLU A 397 11.40 -16.87 -10.93
N TYR A 398 11.16 -18.15 -11.25
CA TYR A 398 9.81 -18.69 -11.35
C TYR A 398 9.23 -19.00 -9.98
N GLY A 399 8.28 -18.19 -9.51
CA GLY A 399 7.63 -18.30 -8.21
C GLY A 399 6.56 -19.41 -8.13
N GLU A 400 6.95 -20.66 -8.40
CA GLU A 400 6.03 -21.81 -8.49
C GLU A 400 5.08 -21.94 -7.29
N ARG A 401 5.59 -21.75 -6.07
CA ARG A 401 4.82 -21.93 -4.84
C ARG A 401 3.84 -20.80 -4.60
N TYR A 402 4.24 -19.56 -4.86
CA TYR A 402 3.34 -18.40 -4.84
C TYR A 402 2.23 -18.51 -5.87
N LEU A 403 2.57 -18.89 -7.12
CA LEU A 403 1.60 -19.13 -8.19
C LEU A 403 0.62 -20.23 -7.82
N LYS A 404 1.09 -21.31 -7.20
CA LYS A 404 0.22 -22.38 -6.72
C LYS A 404 -0.76 -21.87 -5.67
N ALA A 405 -0.29 -21.07 -4.71
CA ALA A 405 -1.14 -20.50 -3.67
C ALA A 405 -2.23 -19.61 -4.28
N ALA A 406 -1.81 -18.65 -5.09
CA ALA A 406 -2.72 -17.67 -5.70
C ALA A 406 -3.81 -18.34 -6.55
N ASN A 407 -3.43 -19.31 -7.38
CA ASN A 407 -4.39 -20.06 -8.20
C ASN A 407 -5.38 -20.90 -7.37
N GLN A 408 -4.95 -21.46 -6.25
CA GLN A 408 -5.83 -22.28 -5.40
C GLN A 408 -6.79 -21.44 -4.57
N THR A 409 -6.37 -20.25 -4.15
CA THR A 409 -7.21 -19.31 -3.38
C THR A 409 -7.99 -18.35 -4.25
N GLY A 410 -7.89 -18.44 -5.59
CA GLY A 410 -8.57 -17.54 -6.51
C GLY A 410 -8.09 -16.09 -6.45
N GLY A 411 -6.84 -15.85 -6.02
CA GLY A 411 -6.23 -14.53 -6.02
C GLY A 411 -5.56 -14.19 -7.34
N LEU A 412 -4.87 -13.05 -7.34
CA LEU A 412 -4.31 -12.44 -8.54
C LEU A 412 -2.84 -12.79 -8.71
N VAL A 413 -2.39 -12.80 -9.97
CA VAL A 413 -1.00 -13.02 -10.32
C VAL A 413 -0.57 -11.96 -11.33
N GLU A 414 0.55 -11.30 -11.07
CA GLU A 414 1.23 -10.43 -12.02
C GLU A 414 2.72 -10.77 -12.11
N SER A 415 3.32 -10.43 -13.25
CA SER A 415 4.74 -10.54 -13.47
C SER A 415 5.47 -9.45 -12.68
N ILE A 416 6.44 -9.84 -11.86
CA ILE A 416 7.30 -8.88 -11.17
C ILE A 416 8.11 -7.99 -12.14
N CYS A 417 8.44 -8.50 -13.32
CA CYS A 417 9.11 -7.72 -14.36
C CYS A 417 8.17 -6.74 -15.11
N ALA A 418 6.92 -6.57 -14.69
CA ALA A 418 6.01 -5.61 -15.32
C ALA A 418 6.55 -4.18 -15.18
N GLU A 419 6.31 -3.35 -16.19
CA GLU A 419 6.74 -1.94 -16.19
C GLU A 419 6.00 -1.12 -15.12
N ASP A 420 4.80 -1.55 -14.74
CA ASP A 420 3.88 -0.84 -13.87
C ASP A 420 2.99 -1.85 -13.10
N PHE A 421 2.88 -1.70 -11.78
CA PHE A 421 2.06 -2.55 -10.91
C PHE A 421 0.63 -2.02 -10.69
N ALA A 422 0.28 -0.82 -11.15
CA ALA A 422 -1.08 -0.28 -11.06
C ALA A 422 -2.17 -1.28 -11.51
N PRO A 423 -2.03 -2.07 -12.60
CA PRO A 423 -3.09 -2.98 -13.04
C PRO A 423 -3.46 -4.06 -12.00
N ILE A 424 -2.47 -4.71 -11.39
CA ILE A 424 -2.75 -5.74 -10.36
C ILE A 424 -3.23 -5.10 -9.07
N VAL A 425 -2.65 -3.95 -8.71
CA VAL A 425 -3.00 -3.20 -7.51
C VAL A 425 -4.45 -2.70 -7.57
N THR A 426 -4.88 -2.10 -8.68
CA THR A 426 -6.28 -1.72 -8.93
C THR A 426 -7.18 -2.94 -8.89
N ARG A 427 -6.79 -4.05 -9.54
CA ARG A 427 -7.61 -5.27 -9.55
C ARG A 427 -7.74 -5.92 -8.18
N LEU A 428 -6.67 -5.85 -7.38
CA LEU A 428 -6.68 -6.27 -5.99
C LEU A 428 -7.66 -5.39 -5.21
N GLY A 429 -7.57 -4.06 -5.37
CA GLY A 429 -8.52 -3.12 -4.77
C GLY A 429 -9.99 -3.47 -5.05
N LEU A 430 -10.30 -3.76 -6.31
CA LEU A 430 -11.64 -4.15 -6.75
C LEU A 430 -12.06 -5.53 -6.20
N THR A 431 -11.16 -6.52 -6.23
CA THR A 431 -11.42 -7.86 -5.69
C THR A 431 -11.72 -7.80 -4.19
N LEU A 432 -10.93 -7.01 -3.45
CA LEU A 432 -11.02 -6.90 -2.01
C LEU A 432 -12.21 -6.05 -1.56
N SER A 433 -12.66 -5.09 -2.37
CA SER A 433 -13.89 -4.34 -2.09
C SER A 433 -15.11 -5.23 -1.85
N GLY A 434 -15.07 -6.48 -2.33
CA GLY A 434 -16.13 -7.46 -2.12
C GLY A 434 -17.44 -7.11 -2.83
N LEU A 435 -17.46 -6.06 -3.65
CA LEU A 435 -18.62 -5.60 -4.40
C LEU A 435 -19.15 -6.72 -5.30
N TYR A 436 -20.48 -6.84 -5.37
CA TYR A 436 -21.10 -7.79 -6.29
C TYR A 436 -20.98 -7.28 -7.71
N THR A 437 -20.40 -8.10 -8.58
CA THR A 437 -20.33 -7.92 -10.03
C THR A 437 -21.58 -8.47 -10.72
N ASP A 438 -22.24 -9.44 -10.09
CA ASP A 438 -23.35 -10.21 -10.65
C ASP A 438 -24.66 -10.00 -9.88
N PHE A 439 -25.71 -9.60 -10.59
CA PHE A 439 -27.06 -9.39 -10.05
C PHE A 439 -28.09 -10.22 -10.82
N TYR A 440 -28.59 -11.27 -10.18
CA TYR A 440 -29.49 -12.24 -10.80
C TYR A 440 -30.92 -11.71 -10.86
N LEU A 441 -31.47 -11.62 -12.07
CA LEU A 441 -32.84 -11.19 -12.28
C LEU A 441 -33.82 -12.27 -11.84
N SER A 442 -34.96 -11.87 -11.26
CA SER A 442 -35.98 -12.81 -10.78
C SER A 442 -36.82 -13.43 -11.91
N GLY A 443 -36.80 -12.82 -13.10
CA GLY A 443 -37.43 -13.31 -14.32
C GLY A 443 -36.56 -13.08 -15.56
N ILE A 444 -36.90 -13.74 -16.67
CA ILE A 444 -36.18 -13.57 -17.93
C ILE A 444 -36.70 -12.28 -18.61
N PRO A 445 -35.85 -11.26 -18.85
CA PRO A 445 -36.27 -10.01 -19.44
C PRO A 445 -36.48 -10.09 -20.96
N ASP A 446 -37.47 -9.35 -21.46
CA ASP A 446 -37.45 -8.86 -22.84
C ASP A 446 -36.39 -7.74 -22.91
N LEU A 447 -35.25 -8.07 -23.50
CA LEU A 447 -34.08 -7.20 -23.61
C LEU A 447 -34.34 -5.87 -24.34
N SER A 448 -35.42 -5.75 -25.11
CA SER A 448 -35.81 -4.47 -25.72
C SER A 448 -36.50 -3.51 -24.74
N THR A 449 -36.83 -4.00 -23.54
CA THR A 449 -37.56 -3.28 -22.49
C THR A 449 -36.80 -3.19 -21.16
N LEU A 450 -35.61 -3.76 -21.09
CA LEU A 450 -34.77 -3.74 -19.90
C LEU A 450 -34.16 -2.35 -19.72
N GLU A 451 -34.62 -1.64 -18.70
CA GLU A 451 -34.04 -0.40 -18.19
C GLU A 451 -33.36 -0.70 -16.85
N VAL A 452 -32.14 -0.23 -16.65
CA VAL A 452 -31.40 -0.38 -15.39
C VAL A 452 -31.03 1.01 -14.88
N LYS A 453 -31.34 1.31 -13.62
CA LYS A 453 -31.18 2.64 -13.01
C LYS A 453 -30.42 2.52 -11.69
N LEU A 454 -29.63 3.55 -11.39
CA LEU A 454 -28.81 3.64 -10.18
C LEU A 454 -29.36 4.73 -9.24
N TYR A 455 -29.40 4.42 -7.95
CA TYR A 455 -29.90 5.31 -6.89
C TYR A 455 -28.96 5.28 -5.67
N GLU A 456 -28.78 6.42 -4.98
CA GLU A 456 -27.98 6.46 -3.74
C GLU A 456 -28.72 5.81 -2.55
N THR A 457 -30.05 5.85 -2.55
CA THR A 457 -30.91 5.26 -1.52
C THR A 457 -32.07 4.48 -2.14
N ASP A 458 -32.94 3.87 -1.33
CA ASP A 458 -34.16 3.20 -1.80
C ASP A 458 -35.29 4.20 -2.19
N GLU A 459 -35.03 5.51 -2.11
CA GLU A 459 -35.98 6.56 -2.47
C GLU A 459 -35.79 7.01 -3.93
N GLU A 460 -36.88 7.17 -4.70
CA GLU A 460 -36.82 7.66 -6.08
C GLU A 460 -36.11 9.02 -6.23
N SER A 461 -36.14 9.87 -5.20
CA SER A 461 -35.47 11.18 -5.20
C SER A 461 -33.95 11.09 -5.22
N SER A 462 -33.37 9.93 -4.92
CA SER A 462 -31.93 9.69 -4.91
C SER A 462 -31.37 9.18 -6.25
N PHE A 463 -32.12 9.35 -7.34
CA PHE A 463 -31.70 8.95 -8.67
C PHE A 463 -30.34 9.55 -9.06
N VAL A 464 -29.43 8.70 -9.49
CA VAL A 464 -28.07 9.07 -9.92
C VAL A 464 -28.00 9.09 -11.44
N SER A 465 -28.23 7.94 -12.07
CA SER A 465 -28.08 7.75 -13.51
C SER A 465 -28.87 6.55 -14.02
N GLU A 466 -29.10 6.54 -15.34
CA GLU A 466 -29.54 5.35 -16.07
C GLU A 466 -28.29 4.64 -16.58
N LEU A 467 -28.23 3.32 -16.40
CA LEU A 467 -27.11 2.48 -16.79
C LEU A 467 -27.36 1.89 -18.18
N ILE A 468 -26.37 1.98 -19.05
CA ILE A 468 -26.44 1.61 -20.46
C ILE A 468 -25.91 0.19 -20.64
N ARG A 469 -26.73 -0.69 -21.24
CA ARG A 469 -26.30 -2.04 -21.58
C ARG A 469 -25.20 -1.99 -22.65
N ASP A 470 -24.16 -2.81 -22.45
CA ASP A 470 -22.95 -2.91 -23.26
C ASP A 470 -21.99 -1.72 -23.12
N GLU A 471 -22.26 -0.77 -22.21
CA GLU A 471 -21.35 0.31 -21.80
C GLU A 471 -21.06 0.24 -20.30
N ASP A 472 -22.10 0.22 -19.45
CA ASP A 472 -21.99 0.17 -17.99
C ASP A 472 -22.18 -1.25 -17.43
N PHE A 473 -22.97 -2.08 -18.10
CA PHE A 473 -23.18 -3.48 -17.71
C PHE A 473 -23.47 -4.36 -18.93
N THR A 474 -23.22 -5.66 -18.82
CA THR A 474 -23.64 -6.68 -19.80
C THR A 474 -24.74 -7.55 -19.21
N TYR A 475 -25.54 -8.18 -20.08
CA TYR A 475 -26.54 -9.15 -19.64
C TYR A 475 -26.15 -10.57 -20.08
N ASP A 476 -25.98 -11.47 -19.10
CA ASP A 476 -25.71 -12.87 -19.36
C ASP A 476 -27.02 -13.66 -19.47
N VAL A 477 -27.32 -14.09 -20.69
CA VAL A 477 -28.51 -14.89 -21.03
C VAL A 477 -28.50 -16.28 -20.39
N SER A 478 -27.34 -16.85 -20.08
CA SER A 478 -27.20 -18.23 -19.60
C SER A 478 -27.58 -18.34 -18.13
N ASP A 479 -27.16 -17.34 -17.36
CA ASP A 479 -27.35 -17.30 -15.91
C ASP A 479 -28.45 -16.31 -15.48
N ASN A 480 -29.07 -15.60 -16.43
CA ASN A 480 -30.11 -14.59 -16.19
C ASN A 480 -29.66 -13.51 -15.19
N LYS A 481 -28.53 -12.86 -15.48
CA LYS A 481 -27.92 -11.87 -14.60
C LYS A 481 -27.43 -10.63 -15.33
N LEU A 482 -27.44 -9.51 -14.62
CA LEU A 482 -26.66 -8.33 -14.97
C LEU A 482 -25.23 -8.56 -14.48
N HIS A 483 -24.25 -8.32 -15.35
CA HIS A 483 -22.83 -8.44 -15.06
C HIS A 483 -22.16 -7.08 -15.26
N PHE A 484 -21.49 -6.60 -14.22
CA PHE A 484 -20.70 -5.38 -14.23
C PHE A 484 -19.22 -5.75 -14.28
N ASP A 485 -18.50 -5.15 -15.22
CA ASP A 485 -17.04 -5.23 -15.24
C ASP A 485 -16.45 -4.50 -14.03
N GLU A 486 -15.24 -4.87 -13.64
CA GLU A 486 -14.60 -4.41 -12.40
C GLU A 486 -14.48 -2.86 -12.34
N THR A 487 -14.36 -2.16 -13.49
CA THR A 487 -14.26 -0.69 -13.56
C THR A 487 -15.61 0.05 -13.59
N GLN A 488 -16.72 -0.67 -13.68
CA GLN A 488 -18.08 -0.15 -13.86
C GLN A 488 -18.98 -0.49 -12.66
N LEU A 489 -18.38 -0.91 -11.55
CA LEU A 489 -19.11 -1.41 -10.39
C LEU A 489 -19.96 -0.29 -9.74
N PRO A 490 -21.25 -0.54 -9.48
CA PRO A 490 -22.06 0.36 -8.69
C PRO A 490 -21.47 0.56 -7.29
N PRO A 491 -21.42 1.80 -6.76
CA PRO A 491 -20.86 2.07 -5.43
C PRO A 491 -21.54 1.29 -4.31
N SER A 492 -20.82 1.09 -3.20
CA SER A 492 -21.37 0.48 -1.98
C SER A 492 -22.64 1.19 -1.51
N ASP A 493 -23.59 0.44 -0.94
CA ASP A 493 -24.90 0.89 -0.46
C ASP A 493 -25.89 1.43 -1.50
N TYR A 494 -25.46 1.65 -2.75
CA TYR A 494 -26.35 2.11 -3.81
C TYR A 494 -27.31 1.00 -4.24
N TYR A 495 -28.41 1.42 -4.88
CA TYR A 495 -29.46 0.55 -5.36
C TYR A 495 -29.46 0.48 -6.88
N ILE A 496 -29.45 -0.74 -7.39
CA ILE A 496 -29.59 -1.06 -8.81
C ILE A 496 -31.02 -1.53 -9.01
N VAL A 497 -31.77 -0.80 -9.83
CA VAL A 497 -33.17 -1.09 -10.12
C VAL A 497 -33.28 -1.51 -11.58
N ALA A 498 -33.69 -2.75 -11.82
CA ALA A 498 -33.90 -3.30 -13.14
C ALA A 498 -35.40 -3.44 -13.43
N GLU A 499 -35.89 -2.70 -14.41
CA GLU A 499 -37.28 -2.71 -14.86
C GLU A 499 -37.38 -3.35 -16.24
N TYR A 500 -38.24 -4.34 -16.41
CA TYR A 500 -38.38 -5.05 -17.69
C TYR A 500 -39.74 -5.73 -17.84
N ARG A 501 -40.13 -6.03 -19.08
CA ARG A 501 -41.23 -6.97 -19.32
C ARG A 501 -40.70 -8.40 -19.24
N GLN A 502 -41.31 -9.22 -18.39
CA GLN A 502 -40.92 -10.61 -18.24
C GLN A 502 -41.39 -11.45 -19.43
N LEU A 503 -40.48 -12.23 -20.02
CA LEU A 503 -40.80 -13.25 -21.02
C LEU A 503 -41.43 -14.47 -20.34
N PRO A 504 -42.36 -15.18 -20.99
CA PRO A 504 -42.98 -16.38 -20.41
C PRO A 504 -41.94 -17.48 -20.19
N ASP A 505 -42.04 -18.23 -19.08
CA ASP A 505 -41.16 -19.38 -18.72
C ASP A 505 -41.02 -20.49 -19.79
N SER A 506 -41.78 -20.41 -20.88
CA SER A 506 -41.79 -21.36 -22.00
C SER A 506 -40.87 -21.00 -23.17
N VAL A 507 -40.14 -19.88 -23.11
CA VAL A 507 -39.19 -19.49 -24.17
C VAL A 507 -37.88 -20.26 -23.99
N THR A 508 -37.72 -21.33 -24.76
CA THR A 508 -36.41 -21.99 -24.97
C THR A 508 -35.63 -21.18 -26.01
N TYR A 509 -34.45 -20.69 -25.65
CA TYR A 509 -33.58 -20.00 -26.61
C TYR A 509 -33.04 -21.01 -27.63
N ASP A 510 -33.30 -20.79 -28.91
CA ASP A 510 -32.67 -21.55 -29.98
C ASP A 510 -31.20 -21.12 -30.07
N ARG A 511 -30.27 -22.06 -29.81
CA ARG A 511 -28.82 -21.83 -29.74
C ARG A 511 -28.16 -21.61 -31.12
N SER A 512 -28.80 -20.93 -32.04
CA SER A 512 -28.22 -20.70 -33.37
C SER A 512 -28.53 -19.31 -33.93
N SER A 513 -27.96 -18.28 -33.33
CA SER A 513 -27.57 -17.06 -34.07
C SER A 513 -26.68 -16.15 -33.22
N THR A 514 -25.41 -16.54 -33.08
CA THR A 514 -24.23 -15.66 -33.22
C THR A 514 -23.02 -16.53 -33.50
#